data_AF-A0A497JRH2-F1
#
_entry.id   AF-A0A497JRH2-F1
#
_cell.length_a   1.000
_cell.length_b   1.000
_cell.length_c   1.000
_cell.angle_alpha   90.00
_cell.angle_beta   90.00
_cell.angle_gamma   90.00
#
_symmetry.space_group_name_H-M   'P 1'
#
loop_
_entity.id
_entity.type
_entity.pdbx_description
1 polymer ?
#
loop_
_entity_poly.entity_id
_entity_poly.type
_entity_poly.pdbx_seq_one_letter_code
_entity_poly.pdbx_strand_id
1 'polypeptide(L)'
;MMDLSSHLILELRRRALRRGVWFRVLDRAERAILDLAPKCVDRPRSPRLIDAIAKIIVKLKVALASPIVKLRSQIGWPLAQKISQIAQKWGNKRARECAEDKCYIQYLTIIKINDISIFR
;
A
#
# COMPACT_ATOMS: atom_id res chain seq x y z
N MET A 1 -4.95 16.17 1.72
CA MET A 1 -6.41 15.96 1.60
C MET A 1 -6.62 14.67 0.80
N MET A 2 -7.33 13.68 1.34
CA MET A 2 -7.56 12.41 0.64
C MET A 2 -8.60 12.65 -0.45
N ASP A 3 -8.26 12.43 -1.71
CA ASP A 3 -9.24 12.54 -2.80
C ASP A 3 -10.25 11.38 -2.69
N LEU A 4 -11.51 11.73 -2.42
CA LEU A 4 -12.64 10.80 -2.27
C LEU A 4 -13.52 10.82 -3.53
N SER A 5 -12.89 11.02 -4.70
CA SER A 5 -13.57 10.98 -5.98
C SER A 5 -14.25 9.62 -6.21
N SER A 6 -15.41 9.65 -6.85
CA SER A 6 -16.20 8.45 -7.14
C SER A 6 -15.43 7.40 -7.94
N HIS A 7 -14.56 7.84 -8.85
CA HIS A 7 -13.66 6.96 -9.60
C HIS A 7 -12.76 6.11 -8.67
N LEU A 8 -12.14 6.74 -7.66
CA LEU A 8 -11.23 6.08 -6.73
C LEU A 8 -11.96 5.03 -5.88
N ILE A 9 -13.19 5.32 -5.46
CA ILE A 9 -14.06 4.38 -4.74
C ILE A 9 -14.37 3.15 -5.61
N LEU A 10 -14.73 3.37 -6.88
CA LEU A 10 -15.03 2.28 -7.82
C LEU A 10 -13.80 1.43 -8.16
N GLU A 11 -12.62 2.02 -8.28
CA GLU A 11 -11.38 1.26 -8.48
C GLU A 11 -11.02 0.40 -7.26
N LEU A 12 -11.11 0.97 -6.07
CA LEU A 12 -10.89 0.24 -4.80
C LEU A 12 -11.88 -0.91 -4.66
N ARG A 13 -13.15 -0.68 -4.97
CA ARG A 13 -14.18 -1.73 -5.00
C ARG A 13 -13.80 -2.87 -5.94
N ARG A 14 -13.44 -2.57 -7.19
CA ARG A 14 -13.02 -3.60 -8.17
C ARG A 14 -11.84 -4.41 -7.64
N ARG A 15 -10.85 -3.77 -7.02
CA ARG A 15 -9.68 -4.43 -6.43
C ARG A 15 -10.04 -5.30 -5.22
N ALA A 16 -10.90 -4.80 -4.33
CA ALA A 16 -11.39 -5.51 -3.15
C ALA A 16 -12.22 -6.74 -3.49
N LEU A 17 -13.07 -6.66 -4.51
CA LEU A 17 -13.85 -7.80 -5.01
C LEU A 17 -12.93 -8.88 -5.59
N ARG A 18 -11.98 -8.51 -6.46
CA ARG A 18 -11.03 -9.47 -7.08
C ARG A 18 -10.18 -10.24 -6.07
N ARG A 19 -9.82 -9.62 -4.94
CA ARG A 19 -9.03 -10.27 -3.88
C ARG A 19 -9.90 -10.92 -2.78
N GLY A 20 -11.22 -10.94 -2.94
CA GLY A 20 -12.15 -11.48 -1.93
C GLY A 20 -12.17 -10.70 -0.60
N VAL A 21 -11.52 -9.54 -0.54
CA VAL A 21 -11.42 -8.71 0.67
C VAL A 21 -12.73 -8.00 0.99
N TRP A 22 -13.51 -7.67 -0.05
CA TRP A 22 -14.77 -6.92 0.07
C TRP A 22 -15.76 -7.55 1.06
N PHE A 23 -15.94 -8.87 1.01
CA PHE A 23 -16.88 -9.58 1.87
C PHE A 23 -16.28 -10.04 3.20
N ARG A 24 -14.95 -10.18 3.25
CA ARG A 24 -14.24 -10.64 4.44
C ARG A 24 -14.06 -9.54 5.49
N VAL A 25 -13.85 -8.30 5.05
CA VAL A 25 -13.42 -7.19 5.90
C VAL A 25 -14.51 -6.15 6.13
N LEU A 26 -15.43 -5.97 5.19
CA LEU A 26 -16.50 -4.98 5.32
C LEU A 26 -17.80 -5.58 5.84
N ASP A 27 -18.43 -4.87 6.78
CA ASP A 27 -19.78 -5.20 7.23
C ASP A 27 -20.85 -4.79 6.20
N ARG A 28 -22.13 -5.02 6.52
CA ARG A 28 -23.24 -4.70 5.61
C ARG A 28 -23.41 -3.19 5.42
N ALA A 29 -23.22 -2.39 6.46
CA ALA A 29 -23.39 -0.94 6.42
C ALA A 29 -22.25 -0.27 5.66
N GLU A 30 -21.00 -0.67 5.91
CA GLU A 30 -19.81 -0.19 5.20
C GLU A 30 -19.92 -0.44 3.69
N ARG A 31 -20.40 -1.63 3.30
CA ARG A 31 -20.66 -1.96 1.88
C ARG A 31 -21.75 -1.09 1.29
N ALA A 32 -22.87 -0.90 2.00
CA ALA A 32 -23.96 -0.05 1.53
C ALA A 32 -23.50 1.40 1.33
N ILE A 33 -22.69 1.94 2.25
CA ILE A 33 -22.13 3.29 2.16
C ILE A 33 -21.26 3.42 0.90
N LEU A 34 -20.34 2.48 0.65
CA LEU A 34 -19.49 2.53 -0.55
C LEU A 34 -20.25 2.25 -1.86
N ASP A 35 -21.37 1.54 -1.79
CA ASP A 35 -22.23 1.26 -2.95
C ASP A 35 -23.07 2.47 -3.35
N LEU A 36 -23.51 3.26 -2.37
CA LEU A 36 -24.37 4.43 -2.55
C LEU A 36 -23.56 5.70 -2.81
N ALA A 37 -22.43 5.89 -2.13
CA ALA A 37 -21.62 7.12 -2.23
C ALA A 37 -21.34 7.55 -3.69
N PRO A 38 -20.80 6.70 -4.58
CA PRO A 38 -20.50 7.10 -5.95
C PRO A 38 -21.74 7.27 -6.83
N LYS A 39 -22.92 6.77 -6.42
CA LYS A 39 -24.18 6.96 -7.15
C LYS A 39 -24.84 8.29 -6.80
N CYS A 40 -24.67 8.74 -5.55
CA CYS A 40 -25.33 9.93 -5.05
C CYS A 40 -24.49 11.19 -5.22
N VAL A 41 -23.16 11.09 -5.10
CA VAL A 41 -22.29 12.28 -5.08
C VAL A 41 -20.93 12.00 -5.70
N ASP A 42 -20.52 12.81 -6.67
CA ASP A 42 -19.18 12.68 -7.26
C ASP A 42 -18.06 12.98 -6.24
N ARG A 43 -18.25 14.05 -5.45
CA ARG A 43 -17.39 14.44 -4.32
C ARG A 43 -18.22 14.75 -3.07
N PRO A 44 -18.13 13.95 -1.99
CA PRO A 44 -18.90 14.19 -0.78
C PRO A 44 -18.46 15.52 -0.14
N ARG A 45 -19.43 16.40 0.19
CA ARG A 45 -19.18 17.68 0.90
C ARG A 45 -19.39 17.58 2.42
N SER A 46 -20.17 16.60 2.88
CA SER A 46 -20.46 16.41 4.29
C SER A 46 -19.24 15.84 5.03
N PRO A 47 -18.74 16.49 6.10
CA PRO A 47 -17.56 16.04 6.82
C PRO A 47 -17.78 14.68 7.51
N ARG A 48 -19.00 14.41 7.98
CA ARG A 48 -19.34 13.11 8.58
C ARG A 48 -19.29 11.98 7.55
N LEU A 49 -19.77 12.23 6.33
CA LEU A 49 -19.73 11.26 5.25
C LEU A 49 -18.30 11.04 4.75
N ILE A 50 -17.52 12.11 4.62
CA ILE A 50 -16.10 12.06 4.28
C ILE A 50 -15.35 11.18 5.28
N ASP A 51 -15.54 11.40 6.59
CA ASP A 51 -14.87 10.63 7.64
C ASP A 51 -15.28 9.15 7.61
N ALA A 52 -16.57 8.86 7.45
CA ALA A 52 -17.07 7.50 7.32
C ALA A 52 -16.45 6.77 6.11
N ILE A 53 -16.46 7.38 4.92
CA ILE A 53 -15.88 6.80 3.71
C ILE A 53 -14.35 6.64 3.88
N ALA A 54 -13.67 7.62 4.44
CA ALA A 54 -12.22 7.57 4.66
C ALA A 54 -11.82 6.39 5.56
N LYS A 55 -12.55 6.18 6.67
CA LYS A 55 -12.34 5.03 7.57
C LYS A 55 -12.47 3.70 6.83
N ILE A 56 -13.51 3.55 6.01
CA ILE A 56 -13.74 2.32 5.24
C ILE A 56 -12.61 2.12 4.19
N ILE A 57 -12.19 3.19 3.50
CA ILE A 57 -11.11 3.12 2.51
C ILE A 57 -9.78 2.73 3.19
N VAL A 58 -9.47 3.29 4.37
CA VAL A 58 -8.27 2.92 5.12
C VAL A 58 -8.31 1.44 5.48
N LYS A 59 -9.45 0.95 6.00
CA LYS A 59 -9.67 -0.47 6.31
C LYS A 59 -9.44 -1.37 5.09
N LEU A 60 -9.98 -0.99 3.93
CA LEU A 60 -9.76 -1.70 2.66
C LEU A 60 -8.30 -1.65 2.21
N LYS A 61 -7.63 -0.50 2.28
CA LYS A 61 -6.22 -0.35 1.88
C LYS A 61 -5.30 -1.21 2.74
N VAL A 62 -5.56 -1.29 4.04
CA VAL A 62 -4.81 -2.16 4.96
C VAL A 62 -5.01 -3.63 4.60
N ALA A 63 -6.25 -4.05 4.34
CA ALA A 63 -6.54 -5.44 3.98
C ALA A 63 -6.08 -5.81 2.56
N LEU A 64 -6.03 -4.83 1.65
CA LEU A 64 -5.51 -4.99 0.29
C LEU A 64 -3.98 -4.88 0.22
N ALA A 65 -3.34 -4.33 1.25
CA ALA A 65 -1.89 -4.23 1.29
C ALA A 65 -1.31 -5.65 1.17
N SER A 66 -0.50 -5.85 0.13
CA SER A 66 0.21 -7.12 -0.06
C SER A 66 1.10 -7.37 1.16
N PRO A 67 1.29 -8.63 1.60
CA PRO A 67 2.33 -9.00 2.57
C PRO A 67 3.69 -8.36 2.24
N ILE A 68 3.97 -8.17 0.95
CA ILE A 68 5.16 -7.49 0.43
C ILE A 68 5.33 -6.07 1.00
N VAL A 69 4.26 -5.32 1.29
CA VAL A 69 4.36 -3.97 1.90
C VAL A 69 4.92 -4.07 3.32
N LYS A 70 4.46 -5.03 4.11
CA LYS A 70 4.99 -5.27 5.46
C LYS A 70 6.45 -5.74 5.40
N LEU A 71 6.73 -6.68 4.49
CA LEU A 71 8.06 -7.24 4.29
C LEU A 71 9.05 -6.19 3.76
N ARG A 72 8.57 -5.19 3.00
CA ARG A 72 9.39 -4.07 2.54
C ARG A 72 9.93 -3.26 3.71
N SER A 73 9.09 -2.99 4.70
CA SER A 73 9.50 -2.26 5.91
C SER A 73 10.38 -3.10 6.83
N GLN A 74 10.05 -4.39 6.99
CA GLN A 74 10.73 -5.28 7.93
C GLN A 74 12.05 -5.85 7.41
N ILE A 75 12.15 -6.11 6.10
CA ILE A 75 13.28 -6.79 5.46
C ILE A 75 13.94 -5.89 4.44
N GLY A 76 13.15 -5.36 3.50
CA GLY A 76 13.66 -4.59 2.36
C GLY A 76 14.46 -3.35 2.78
N TRP A 77 13.89 -2.52 3.64
CA TRP A 77 14.51 -1.25 4.05
C TRP A 77 15.79 -1.45 4.86
N PRO A 78 15.82 -2.32 5.90
CA PRO A 78 17.07 -2.65 6.58
C PRO A 78 18.14 -3.23 5.65
N LEU A 79 17.74 -4.07 4.68
CA LEU A 79 18.67 -4.67 3.72
C LEU A 79 19.25 -3.63 2.76
N ALA A 80 18.39 -2.75 2.22
CA ALA A 80 18.81 -1.65 1.35
C ALA A 80 19.78 -0.70 2.06
N GLN A 81 19.53 -0.38 3.33
CA GLN A 81 20.45 0.42 4.14
C GLN A 81 21.81 -0.24 4.31
N LYS A 82 21.85 -1.53 4.70
CA LYS A 82 23.11 -2.26 4.89
C LYS A 82 23.95 -2.29 3.62
N ILE A 83 23.35 -2.66 2.49
CA ILE A 83 24.07 -2.73 1.20
C ILE A 83 24.57 -1.35 0.79
N SER A 84 23.74 -0.32 0.95
CA SER A 84 24.12 1.06 0.62
C SER A 84 25.24 1.61 1.50
N GLN A 85 25.28 1.23 2.78
CA GLN A 85 26.37 1.58 3.69
C GLN A 85 27.68 0.88 3.30
N ILE A 86 27.63 -0.39 2.90
CA ILE A 86 28.80 -1.14 2.42
C ILE A 86 29.36 -0.45 1.16
N ALA A 87 28.50 -0.14 0.19
CA ALA A 87 28.91 0.54 -1.04
C ALA A 87 29.52 1.94 -0.77
N GLN A 88 28.98 2.69 0.20
CA GLN A 88 29.58 3.96 0.63
C GLN A 88 30.99 3.77 1.22
N LYS A 89 31.20 2.74 2.05
CA LYS A 89 32.52 2.41 2.61
C LYS A 89 33.52 2.01 1.52
N TRP A 90 33.06 1.44 0.41
CA TRP A 90 33.89 1.13 -0.76
C TRP A 90 34.18 2.35 -1.66
N GLY A 91 33.65 3.53 -1.32
CA GLY A 91 33.92 4.78 -2.03
C GLY A 91 32.75 5.31 -2.86
N ASN A 92 31.66 4.55 -3.02
CA ASN A 92 30.47 5.03 -3.72
C ASN A 92 29.55 5.84 -2.80
N LYS A 93 29.86 7.13 -2.65
CA LYS A 93 29.08 8.04 -1.79
C LYS A 93 27.61 8.18 -2.21
N ARG A 94 27.29 8.00 -3.50
CA ARG A 94 25.92 8.12 -4.04
C ARG A 94 25.04 6.93 -3.66
N ALA A 95 25.62 5.82 -3.21
CA ALA A 95 24.85 4.65 -2.82
C ALA A 95 23.85 4.93 -1.67
N ARG A 96 24.01 6.03 -0.91
CA ARG A 96 23.00 6.49 0.04
C ARG A 96 21.62 6.68 -0.59
N GLU A 97 21.56 7.21 -1.81
CA GLU A 97 20.30 7.46 -2.53
C GLU A 97 19.53 6.15 -2.79
N CYS A 98 20.25 5.04 -3.00
CA CYS A 98 19.66 3.73 -3.21
C CYS A 98 18.87 3.25 -1.98
N ALA A 99 19.31 3.58 -0.76
CA ALA A 99 18.61 3.20 0.47
C ALA A 99 17.23 3.88 0.61
N GLU A 100 16.99 4.96 -0.11
CA GLU A 100 15.74 5.72 -0.11
C GLU A 100 14.86 5.38 -1.33
N ASP A 101 15.43 4.71 -2.34
CA ASP A 101 14.74 4.31 -3.56
C ASP A 101 13.72 3.18 -3.29
N LYS A 102 12.44 3.48 -3.51
CA LYS A 102 11.33 2.54 -3.27
C LYS A 102 11.38 1.30 -4.16
N CYS A 103 11.82 1.45 -5.41
CA CYS A 103 11.95 0.35 -6.36
C CYS A 103 13.09 -0.58 -5.94
N TYR A 104 14.22 -0.01 -5.51
CA TYR A 104 15.35 -0.78 -4.99
C TYR A 104 15.00 -1.57 -3.73
N ILE A 105 14.35 -0.92 -2.76
CA ILE A 105 13.88 -1.58 -1.55
C ILE A 105 12.91 -2.73 -1.89
N GLN A 106 11.98 -2.52 -2.84
CA GLN A 106 11.03 -3.54 -3.25
C GLN A 106 11.73 -4.71 -3.98
N TYR A 107 12.70 -4.43 -4.84
CA TYR A 107 13.52 -5.44 -5.52
C TYR A 107 14.22 -6.35 -4.51
N LEU A 108 14.94 -5.77 -3.54
CA LEU A 108 15.62 -6.51 -2.49
C LEU A 108 14.66 -7.32 -1.60
N THR A 109 13.47 -6.78 -1.35
CA THR A 109 12.41 -7.50 -0.61
C THR A 109 12.01 -8.77 -1.34
N ILE A 110 11.73 -8.69 -2.64
CA ILE A 110 11.31 -9.84 -3.46
C ILE A 110 12.43 -10.88 -3.55
N ILE A 111 13.66 -10.43 -3.78
CA ILE A 111 14.85 -11.29 -3.82
C ILE A 111 15.01 -12.08 -2.52
N LYS A 112 14.88 -11.41 -1.38
CA LYS A 112 15.06 -12.06 -0.08
C LYS A 112 13.93 -13.04 0.25
N ILE A 113 12.69 -12.72 -0.15
CA ILE A 113 11.54 -13.64 -0.01
C ILE A 113 11.73 -14.89 -0.87
N ASN A 114 12.32 -14.73 -2.06
CA ASN A 114 12.58 -15.84 -2.98
C ASN A 114 13.89 -16.60 -2.68
N ASP A 115 14.57 -16.25 -1.58
CA ASP A 115 15.84 -16.81 -1.11
C ASP A 115 16.84 -17.09 -2.25
N ILE A 116 17.07 -16.08 -3.10
CA ILE A 116 18.09 -16.16 -4.15
C ILE A 116 19.46 -16.29 -3.46
N SER A 117 20.10 -17.44 -3.65
CA SER A 117 21.33 -17.88 -2.99
C SER A 117 22.51 -16.90 -3.08
N ILE A 118 22.48 -15.96 -4.03
CA ILE A 118 23.52 -14.96 -4.29
C ILE A 118 23.64 -13.93 -3.13
N PHE A 119 22.64 -13.83 -2.24
CA PHE A 119 22.64 -12.91 -1.08
C PHE A 119 22.73 -13.64 0.28
N ARG A 120 23.16 -14.91 0.30
CA ARG A 120 23.47 -15.64 1.53
C ARG A 120 24.87 -15.27 2.05
#